data_AF-A0A1G6W9Q1-F1
#
_entry.id   AF-A0A1G6W9Q1-F1
#
_cell.length_a   1.000
_cell.length_b   1.000
_cell.length_c   1.000
_cell.angle_alpha   90.00
_cell.angle_beta   90.00
_cell.angle_gamma   90.00
#
_symmetry.space_group_name_H-M   'P 1'
#
loop_
_entity.id
_entity.type
_entity.pdbx_description
1 polymer ?
#
loop_
_entity_poly.entity_id
_entity_poly.type
_entity_poly.pdbx_seq_one_letter_code
_entity_poly.pdbx_strand_id
1 'polypeptide(L)'
;MKMPFSRKVRAAYIPEGVTETWSAEENSVVVHVPIDASSPDTSVTADRLSELVIATVGAVQAGLFGHSIPDGASGAGVRIQVDTGTDPLPPLAEHGVEILREHLGQSIPLSVVTAKPAPVAKAPKGKRKKAGQAAGTPATAGVSLAKDEATSSDDSDDELDEEATVVAPPAVVEPPARPGLEPAAYTWDSENERLRAEIVYLGAADSDAQTQVDVRTLVEITIAALASPATRAQIPAEAPASHPVWLTVVVNEDAVGPLTEKMFENGEDQFEGTRVDFVVVTEPREVVVGMLAGR
;
A
#
# COMPACT_ATOMS: atom_id res chain seq x y z
N MET A 1 26.53 -33.94 -5.04
CA MET A 1 26.78 -32.69 -4.28
C MET A 1 25.52 -32.35 -3.51
N LYS A 2 25.62 -32.28 -2.18
CA LYS A 2 24.61 -31.77 -1.24
C LYS A 2 25.25 -30.48 -0.74
N MET A 3 24.66 -29.31 -0.89
CA MET A 3 23.56 -28.80 -0.07
C MET A 3 23.09 -27.45 -0.66
N PRO A 4 21.90 -26.98 -0.27
CA PRO A 4 20.83 -26.60 -1.18
C PRO A 4 20.66 -25.08 -1.23
N PHE A 5 19.75 -24.61 -2.08
CA PHE A 5 19.08 -23.34 -1.83
C PHE A 5 18.36 -23.46 -0.48
N SER A 6 19.07 -23.16 0.61
CA SER A 6 18.46 -22.89 1.90
C SER A 6 17.67 -21.59 1.72
N ARG A 7 16.40 -21.71 1.32
CA ARG A 7 15.41 -20.69 1.69
C ARG A 7 15.59 -20.53 3.20
N LYS A 8 16.02 -19.35 3.65
CA LYS A 8 15.91 -18.99 5.06
C LYS A 8 14.45 -19.23 5.40
N VAL A 9 14.16 -20.30 6.14
CA VAL A 9 12.86 -20.51 6.74
C VAL A 9 12.75 -19.37 7.75
N ARG A 10 12.17 -18.24 7.33
CA ARG A 10 11.72 -17.23 8.29
C ARG A 10 10.79 -17.99 9.22
N ALA A 11 11.07 -17.92 10.52
CA ALA A 11 10.15 -18.48 11.50
C ALA A 11 8.78 -17.90 11.21
N ALA A 12 7.80 -18.75 10.94
CA ALA A 12 6.44 -18.30 10.69
C ALA A 12 5.93 -17.63 11.97
N TYR A 13 5.33 -16.45 11.80
CA TYR A 13 4.68 -15.71 12.88
C TYR A 13 3.36 -15.19 12.35
N ILE A 14 2.38 -14.99 13.25
CA ILE A 14 1.12 -14.35 12.89
C ILE A 14 1.38 -12.84 12.80
N PRO A 15 1.16 -12.19 11.64
CA PRO A 15 1.35 -10.74 11.53
C PRO A 15 0.41 -9.98 12.48
N GLU A 16 0.84 -8.81 12.93
CA GLU A 16 0.06 -7.99 13.85
C GLU A 16 -1.30 -7.63 13.27
N GLY A 17 -2.36 -7.74 14.09
CA GLY A 17 -3.73 -7.42 13.71
C GLY A 17 -4.44 -8.49 12.88
N VAL A 18 -3.74 -9.50 12.38
CA VAL A 18 -4.36 -10.63 11.67
C VAL A 18 -5.14 -11.49 12.68
N THR A 19 -6.41 -11.76 12.36
CA THR A 19 -7.31 -12.56 13.20
C THR A 19 -7.92 -13.71 12.42
N GLU A 20 -8.52 -14.68 13.10
CA GLU A 20 -9.24 -15.77 12.45
C GLU A 20 -10.66 -15.93 13.03
N THR A 21 -11.58 -16.36 12.17
CA THR A 21 -12.94 -16.71 12.54
C THR A 21 -13.41 -17.96 11.81
N TRP A 22 -14.25 -18.76 12.45
CA TRP A 22 -14.87 -19.92 11.81
C TRP A 22 -16.08 -19.52 10.96
N SER A 23 -16.09 -19.95 9.69
CA SER A 23 -17.26 -19.90 8.83
C SER A 23 -17.90 -21.28 8.74
N ALA A 24 -19.04 -21.44 9.42
CA ALA A 24 -19.81 -22.68 9.37
C ALA A 24 -20.44 -22.94 7.99
N GLU A 25 -20.80 -21.88 7.26
CA GLU A 25 -21.40 -21.98 5.93
C GLU A 25 -20.42 -22.54 4.90
N GLU A 26 -19.16 -22.10 4.97
CA GLU A 26 -18.11 -22.51 4.04
C GLU A 26 -17.23 -23.66 4.58
N ASN A 27 -17.50 -24.14 5.79
CA ASN A 27 -16.67 -25.11 6.51
C ASN A 27 -15.18 -24.72 6.47
N SER A 28 -14.88 -23.45 6.79
CA SER A 28 -13.54 -22.90 6.62
C SER A 28 -13.15 -21.92 7.72
N VAL A 29 -11.85 -21.82 7.97
CA VAL A 29 -11.26 -20.76 8.78
C VAL A 29 -11.02 -19.55 7.88
N VAL A 30 -11.65 -18.44 8.22
CA VAL A 30 -11.44 -17.15 7.56
C VAL A 30 -10.38 -16.38 8.32
N VAL A 31 -9.23 -16.17 7.69
CA VAL A 31 -8.12 -15.37 8.21
C VAL A 31 -8.28 -13.95 7.69
N HIS A 32 -8.53 -13.02 8.60
CA HIS A 32 -8.79 -11.60 8.35
C HIS A 32 -7.48 -10.83 8.43
N VAL A 33 -7.07 -10.25 7.31
CA VAL A 33 -5.85 -9.44 7.15
C VAL A 33 -6.25 -7.98 7.04
N PRO A 34 -6.09 -7.18 8.10
CA PRO A 34 -6.44 -5.77 8.05
C PRO A 34 -5.42 -4.98 7.22
N ILE A 35 -5.90 -4.16 6.30
CA ILE A 35 -5.08 -3.19 5.56
C ILE A 35 -5.73 -1.82 5.62
N ASP A 36 -4.93 -0.80 5.94
CA ASP A 36 -5.36 0.59 5.87
C ASP A 36 -5.24 1.08 4.42
N ALA A 37 -6.35 1.03 3.68
CA ALA A 37 -6.41 1.48 2.30
C ALA A 37 -6.56 3.00 2.16
N SER A 38 -6.63 3.75 3.28
CA SER A 38 -6.81 5.21 3.26
C SER A 38 -5.51 6.00 3.05
N SER A 39 -4.36 5.31 3.05
CA SER A 39 -3.05 5.92 2.83
C SER A 39 -2.96 6.60 1.46
N PRO A 40 -2.43 7.83 1.37
CA PRO A 40 -2.20 8.50 0.10
C PRO A 40 -1.04 7.86 -0.70
N ASP A 41 -0.13 7.15 -0.04
CA ASP A 41 0.95 6.42 -0.69
C ASP A 41 0.46 5.00 -1.06
N THR A 42 0.13 4.84 -2.34
CA THR A 42 -0.45 3.58 -2.83
C THR A 42 0.59 2.47 -2.98
N SER A 43 1.86 2.79 -3.23
CA SER A 43 2.94 1.82 -3.26
C SER A 43 3.21 1.23 -1.89
N VAL A 44 3.29 2.07 -0.86
CA VAL A 44 3.44 1.58 0.52
C VAL A 44 2.25 0.70 0.91
N THR A 45 1.05 1.05 0.44
CA THR A 45 -0.15 0.23 0.66
C THR A 45 -0.05 -1.12 -0.07
N ALA A 46 0.41 -1.14 -1.32
CA ALA A 46 0.57 -2.36 -2.12
C ALA A 46 1.68 -3.28 -1.58
N ASP A 47 2.83 -2.71 -1.22
CA ASP A 47 3.96 -3.41 -0.61
C ASP A 47 3.54 -4.04 0.71
N ARG A 48 2.94 -3.23 1.60
CA ARG A 48 2.48 -3.69 2.92
C ARG A 48 1.42 -4.77 2.78
N LEU A 49 0.50 -4.64 1.83
CA LEU A 49 -0.51 -5.65 1.56
C LEU A 49 0.13 -6.97 1.11
N SER A 50 1.07 -6.91 0.17
CA SER A 50 1.78 -8.08 -0.34
C SER A 50 2.58 -8.77 0.77
N GLU A 51 3.34 -8.01 1.55
CA GLU A 51 4.09 -8.52 2.70
C GLU A 51 3.17 -9.18 3.74
N LEU A 52 2.06 -8.54 4.10
CA LEU A 52 1.10 -9.06 5.07
C LEU A 52 0.45 -10.36 4.59
N VAL A 53 0.02 -10.41 3.33
CA VAL A 53 -0.60 -11.61 2.75
C VAL A 53 0.42 -12.74 2.65
N ILE A 54 1.64 -12.48 2.17
CA ILE A 54 2.71 -13.50 2.09
C ILE A 54 3.06 -14.03 3.47
N ALA A 55 3.22 -13.16 4.47
CA ALA A 55 3.49 -13.58 5.85
C ALA A 55 2.33 -14.40 6.43
N THR A 56 1.08 -13.99 6.15
CA THR A 56 -0.12 -14.72 6.56
C THR A 56 -0.20 -16.11 5.92
N VAL A 57 0.08 -16.22 4.62
CA VAL A 57 0.17 -17.50 3.91
C VAL A 57 1.23 -18.40 4.55
N GLY A 58 2.41 -17.84 4.87
CA GLY A 58 3.46 -18.57 5.59
C GLY A 58 3.00 -19.09 6.95
N ALA A 59 2.24 -18.29 7.71
CA ALA A 59 1.66 -18.69 8.99
C ALA A 59 0.55 -19.76 8.84
N VAL A 60 -0.28 -19.68 7.80
CA VAL A 60 -1.26 -20.73 7.44
C VAL A 60 -0.56 -22.05 7.12
N GLN A 61 0.47 -22.01 6.26
CA GLN A 61 1.24 -23.20 5.89
C GLN A 61 2.00 -23.82 7.07
N ALA A 62 2.38 -23.01 8.06
CA ALA A 62 2.99 -23.46 9.30
C ALA A 62 1.98 -23.99 10.34
N GLY A 63 0.68 -23.94 10.06
CA GLY A 63 -0.37 -24.42 10.97
C GLY A 63 -0.60 -23.51 12.19
N LEU A 64 -0.30 -22.21 12.08
CA LEU A 64 -0.53 -21.24 13.16
C LEU A 64 -2.00 -20.77 13.25
N PHE A 65 -2.83 -21.17 12.29
CA PHE A 65 -4.27 -20.90 12.24
C PHE A 65 -5.06 -22.21 12.33
N GLY A 66 -6.30 -22.15 12.80
CA GLY A 66 -7.19 -23.30 13.00
C GLY A 66 -7.75 -23.47 14.42
N HIS A 67 -7.43 -22.55 15.33
CA HIS A 67 -7.90 -22.60 16.73
C HIS A 67 -9.41 -22.36 16.86
N SER A 68 -10.00 -21.69 15.87
CA SER A 68 -11.42 -21.41 15.76
C SER A 68 -12.26 -22.58 15.23
N ILE A 69 -11.63 -23.67 14.76
CA ILE A 69 -12.34 -24.85 14.24
C ILE A 69 -13.08 -25.54 15.40
N PRO A 70 -14.42 -25.72 15.32
CA PRO A 70 -15.16 -26.38 16.38
C PRO A 70 -14.88 -27.89 16.44
N ASP A 71 -14.97 -28.45 17.64
CA ASP A 71 -14.79 -29.88 17.87
C ASP A 71 -15.69 -30.74 16.96
N GLY A 72 -15.09 -31.68 16.24
CA GLY A 72 -15.79 -32.58 15.32
C GLY A 72 -15.95 -32.07 13.88
N ALA A 73 -15.53 -30.83 13.57
CA ALA A 73 -15.40 -30.39 12.20
C ALA A 73 -14.26 -31.14 11.49
N SER A 74 -14.50 -31.59 10.26
CA SER A 74 -13.52 -32.30 9.44
C SER A 74 -13.51 -31.74 8.01
N GLY A 75 -12.38 -31.85 7.33
CA GLY A 75 -12.21 -31.29 5.99
C GLY A 75 -12.32 -29.76 5.94
N ALA A 76 -11.98 -29.08 7.04
CA ALA A 76 -12.01 -27.63 7.10
C ALA A 76 -10.96 -27.01 6.16
N GLY A 77 -11.39 -26.06 5.33
CA GLY A 77 -10.48 -25.26 4.49
C GLY A 77 -9.95 -24.03 5.21
N VAL A 78 -8.99 -23.32 4.59
CA VAL A 78 -8.53 -22.01 5.04
C VAL A 78 -8.68 -21.01 3.88
N ARG A 79 -9.22 -19.84 4.17
CA ARG A 79 -9.31 -18.71 3.23
C ARG A 79 -8.76 -17.45 3.87
N ILE A 80 -8.20 -16.58 3.04
CA ILE A 80 -7.69 -15.28 3.45
C ILE A 80 -8.66 -14.20 2.96
N GLN A 81 -8.98 -13.27 3.84
CA GLN A 81 -9.80 -12.11 3.54
C GLN A 81 -9.02 -10.86 3.90
N VAL A 82 -8.82 -9.98 2.93
CA VAL A 82 -8.22 -8.67 3.13
C VAL A 82 -9.32 -7.68 3.48
N ASP A 83 -9.27 -7.10 4.66
CA ASP A 83 -10.24 -6.13 5.15
C ASP A 83 -9.70 -4.72 4.97
N THR A 84 -10.31 -3.94 4.09
CA THR A 84 -9.78 -2.63 3.66
C THR A 84 -10.36 -1.45 4.47
N GLY A 85 -11.16 -1.74 5.48
CA GLY A 85 -11.96 -0.73 6.17
C GLY A 85 -13.03 -0.15 5.24
N THR A 86 -13.21 1.17 5.23
CA THR A 86 -14.23 1.85 4.43
C THR A 86 -13.77 2.26 3.03
N ASP A 87 -12.47 2.24 2.80
CA ASP A 87 -11.86 2.71 1.55
C ASP A 87 -11.54 1.52 0.65
N PRO A 88 -11.77 1.63 -0.68
CA PRO A 88 -11.37 0.60 -1.61
C PRO A 88 -9.84 0.55 -1.73
N LEU A 89 -9.31 -0.60 -2.14
CA LEU A 89 -7.88 -0.70 -2.44
C LEU A 89 -7.51 0.24 -3.60
N PRO A 90 -6.34 0.89 -3.57
CA PRO A 90 -5.83 1.60 -4.72
C PRO A 90 -5.49 0.62 -5.86
N PRO A 91 -5.49 1.06 -7.14
CA PRO A 91 -5.34 0.17 -8.29
C PRO A 91 -4.10 -0.74 -8.26
N LEU A 92 -2.97 -0.24 -7.76
CA LEU A 92 -1.74 -1.02 -7.63
C LEU A 92 -1.89 -2.16 -6.61
N ALA A 93 -2.54 -1.88 -5.48
CA ALA A 93 -2.82 -2.89 -4.46
C ALA A 93 -3.91 -3.88 -4.92
N GLU A 94 -4.92 -3.43 -5.67
CA GLU A 94 -5.90 -4.32 -6.30
C GLU A 94 -5.22 -5.31 -7.25
N HIS A 95 -4.32 -4.81 -8.10
CA HIS A 95 -3.58 -5.68 -9.02
C HIS A 95 -2.64 -6.63 -8.28
N GLY A 96 -1.96 -6.16 -7.22
CA GLY A 96 -1.19 -7.02 -6.31
C GLY A 96 -2.03 -8.15 -5.72
N VAL A 97 -3.29 -7.90 -5.35
CA VAL A 97 -4.21 -8.96 -4.88
C VAL A 97 -4.58 -9.92 -6.01
N GLU A 98 -4.82 -9.45 -7.23
CA GLU A 98 -5.08 -10.32 -8.38
C GLU A 98 -3.89 -11.26 -8.62
N ILE A 99 -2.68 -10.72 -8.58
CA ILE A 99 -1.42 -11.47 -8.64
C ILE A 99 -1.37 -12.54 -7.55
N LEU A 100 -1.60 -12.17 -6.29
CA LEU A 100 -1.56 -13.12 -5.17
C LEU A 100 -2.66 -14.19 -5.28
N ARG A 101 -3.85 -13.84 -5.80
CA ARG A 101 -4.92 -14.82 -6.08
C ARG A 101 -4.49 -15.84 -7.12
N GLU A 102 -3.80 -15.41 -8.18
CA GLU A 102 -3.28 -16.32 -9.20
C GLU A 102 -2.23 -17.27 -8.61
N HIS A 103 -1.30 -16.75 -7.82
CA HIS A 103 -0.25 -17.54 -7.17
C HIS A 103 -0.79 -18.57 -6.16
N LEU A 104 -1.77 -18.19 -5.34
CA LEU A 104 -2.37 -19.09 -4.35
C LEU A 104 -3.33 -20.11 -4.99
N GLY A 105 -3.89 -19.76 -6.14
CA GLY A 105 -4.84 -20.58 -6.88
C GLY A 105 -6.03 -21.00 -6.02
N GLN A 106 -6.48 -22.25 -6.19
CA GLN A 106 -7.59 -22.80 -5.39
C GLN A 106 -7.16 -23.30 -4.00
N SER A 107 -5.86 -23.30 -3.68
CA SER A 107 -5.35 -23.92 -2.45
C SER A 107 -5.65 -23.07 -1.21
N ILE A 108 -5.57 -21.74 -1.33
CA ILE A 108 -5.91 -20.79 -0.28
C ILE A 108 -6.67 -19.63 -0.95
N PRO A 109 -8.02 -19.66 -0.98
CA PRO A 109 -8.80 -18.60 -1.59
C PRO A 109 -8.52 -17.24 -0.93
N LEU A 110 -8.24 -16.23 -1.74
CA LEU A 110 -7.98 -14.86 -1.30
C LEU A 110 -9.12 -13.93 -1.75
N SER A 111 -9.74 -13.22 -0.82
CA SER A 111 -10.84 -12.28 -1.07
C SER A 111 -10.54 -10.91 -0.50
N VAL A 112 -11.22 -9.87 -1.00
CA VAL A 112 -11.10 -8.49 -0.49
C VAL A 112 -12.50 -8.05 -0.07
N VAL A 113 -12.62 -7.50 1.13
CA VAL A 113 -13.86 -6.97 1.68
C VAL A 113 -13.65 -5.51 2.08
N THR A 114 -14.45 -4.65 1.47
CA THR A 114 -14.56 -3.24 1.83
C THR A 114 -15.87 -3.03 2.58
N ALA A 115 -15.76 -2.54 3.81
CA ALA A 115 -16.91 -2.21 4.63
C ALA A 115 -17.68 -1.03 4.01
N LYS A 116 -19.01 -1.15 3.97
CA LYS A 116 -19.87 -0.06 3.52
C LYS A 116 -19.78 1.10 4.51
N PRO A 117 -19.47 2.33 4.09
CA PRO A 117 -19.45 3.48 5.00
C PRO A 117 -20.83 3.67 5.64
N ALA A 118 -20.84 3.86 6.96
CA ALA A 118 -22.07 4.13 7.70
C ALA A 118 -22.71 5.42 7.14
N PRO A 119 -24.03 5.46 6.89
CA PRO A 119 -24.68 6.65 6.37
C PRO A 119 -24.48 7.80 7.35
N VAL A 120 -23.79 8.86 6.90
CA VAL A 120 -23.62 10.10 7.66
C VAL A 120 -25.02 10.62 7.97
N ALA A 121 -25.45 10.50 9.22
CA ALA A 121 -26.72 11.04 9.66
C ALA A 121 -26.71 12.55 9.38
N LYS A 122 -27.50 12.99 8.40
CA LYS A 122 -27.74 14.41 8.15
C LYS A 122 -28.31 14.99 9.44
N ALA A 123 -27.49 15.78 10.15
CA ALA A 123 -27.94 16.53 11.31
C ALA A 123 -29.23 17.29 10.92
N PRO A 124 -30.32 17.17 11.70
CA PRO A 124 -31.57 17.84 11.36
C PRO A 124 -31.32 19.36 11.35
N LYS A 125 -31.68 20.02 10.24
CA LYS A 125 -31.67 21.49 10.11
C LYS A 125 -32.59 22.09 11.17
N GLY A 126 -32.03 22.38 12.34
CA GLY A 126 -32.68 23.09 13.43
C GLY A 126 -33.08 24.48 12.99
N LYS A 127 -34.39 24.73 12.94
CA LYS A 127 -34.99 26.04 12.75
C LYS A 127 -34.44 27.01 13.82
N ARG A 128 -33.79 28.09 13.38
CA ARG A 128 -33.57 29.29 14.20
C ARG A 128 -34.89 29.71 14.83
N LYS A 129 -34.98 29.70 16.17
CA LYS A 129 -35.96 30.48 16.91
C LYS A 129 -35.22 31.39 17.90
N LYS A 130 -35.49 32.68 17.73
CA LYS A 130 -34.95 33.83 18.43
C LYS A 130 -35.76 34.06 19.71
N ALA A 131 -35.10 34.12 20.86
CA ALA A 131 -35.51 34.72 22.14
C ALA A 131 -34.39 34.38 23.16
N GLY A 132 -33.88 35.23 24.04
CA GLY A 132 -34.20 36.57 24.48
C GLY A 132 -33.13 36.96 25.51
N GLN A 133 -32.91 38.26 25.65
CA GLN A 133 -31.85 38.94 26.39
C GLN A 133 -32.27 39.21 27.86
N ALA A 134 -31.35 39.03 28.83
CA ALA A 134 -31.26 39.74 30.14
C ALA A 134 -30.03 39.18 30.89
N ALA A 135 -28.93 39.93 31.08
CA ALA A 135 -28.66 40.99 32.06
C ALA A 135 -28.26 40.48 33.46
N GLY A 136 -27.06 40.90 33.93
CA GLY A 136 -26.76 41.11 35.36
C GLY A 136 -25.70 40.22 36.01
N THR A 137 -24.42 40.62 35.97
CA THR A 137 -23.42 40.45 37.06
C THR A 137 -23.81 41.38 38.25
N PRO A 138 -23.11 41.44 39.42
CA PRO A 138 -21.98 40.64 39.94
C PRO A 138 -22.07 40.28 41.46
N ALA A 139 -21.11 39.52 41.98
CA ALA A 139 -20.68 39.68 43.38
C ALA A 139 -19.22 39.23 43.58
N THR A 140 -18.43 40.20 44.02
CA THR A 140 -17.03 40.22 44.46
C THR A 140 -16.80 39.59 45.83
N ALA A 141 -15.57 39.12 46.11
CA ALA A 141 -14.69 39.60 47.19
C ALA A 141 -13.77 38.48 47.75
N GLY A 142 -12.49 38.82 47.91
CA GLY A 142 -11.53 37.95 48.61
C GLY A 142 -10.07 38.31 48.34
N VAL A 143 -9.66 39.48 48.81
CA VAL A 143 -8.28 40.03 48.78
C VAL A 143 -7.44 39.41 49.91
N SER A 144 -6.17 39.07 49.66
CA SER A 144 -4.99 39.65 50.35
C SER A 144 -3.67 38.92 50.08
N LEU A 145 -2.62 39.74 49.97
CA LEU A 145 -1.20 39.49 49.73
C LEU A 145 -0.41 38.95 50.94
N ALA A 146 0.84 38.57 50.63
CA ALA A 146 2.10 38.68 51.39
C ALA A 146 2.49 37.42 52.20
N LYS A 147 3.75 37.00 52.34
CA LYS A 147 5.10 37.34 51.80
C LYS A 147 6.07 36.32 52.50
N ASP A 148 7.25 36.07 51.90
CA ASP A 148 8.54 35.52 52.42
C ASP A 148 8.61 35.05 53.90
N GLU A 149 9.36 34.04 54.35
CA GLU A 149 10.63 33.42 53.92
C GLU A 149 10.92 32.24 54.89
N ALA A 150 11.73 31.27 54.43
CA ALA A 150 12.65 30.39 55.19
C ALA A 150 12.04 29.43 56.25
N THR A 151 12.40 28.15 56.43
CA THR A 151 13.60 27.34 56.20
C THR A 151 13.16 25.87 56.38
N SER A 152 13.65 24.92 55.58
CA SER A 152 14.07 23.59 56.07
C SER A 152 14.74 22.79 54.95
N SER A 153 15.95 22.35 55.25
CA SER A 153 16.77 21.34 54.59
C SER A 153 16.14 19.94 54.58
N ASP A 154 16.33 19.21 53.48
CA ASP A 154 16.36 17.74 53.32
C ASP A 154 16.69 17.50 51.82
N ASP A 155 17.92 17.17 51.42
CA ASP A 155 18.54 15.84 51.41
C ASP A 155 17.68 14.81 50.66
N SER A 156 17.89 14.67 49.34
CA SER A 156 17.64 13.43 48.58
C SER A 156 18.16 13.56 47.13
N ASP A 157 18.94 12.53 46.79
CA ASP A 157 19.56 12.09 45.55
C ASP A 157 19.14 12.67 44.18
N ASP A 158 20.18 13.02 43.44
CA ASP A 158 20.25 13.41 42.03
C ASP A 158 20.18 12.14 41.15
N GLU A 159 18.97 11.67 40.82
CA GLU A 159 18.76 10.76 39.68
C GLU A 159 18.49 11.61 38.44
N LEU A 160 19.51 11.70 37.57
CA LEU A 160 19.40 12.28 36.24
C LEU A 160 18.55 11.35 35.36
N ASP A 161 17.24 11.62 35.31
CA ASP A 161 16.37 11.20 34.21
C ASP A 161 16.91 11.85 32.91
N GLU A 162 17.75 11.11 32.18
CA GLU A 162 17.97 11.36 30.76
C GLU A 162 16.65 11.03 30.03
N GLU A 163 15.74 12.00 29.98
CA GLU A 163 14.71 12.06 28.94
C GLU A 163 15.42 12.10 27.58
N ALA A 164 15.68 10.91 27.02
CA ALA A 164 16.01 10.72 25.63
C ALA A 164 14.82 11.24 24.82
N THR A 165 14.87 12.53 24.49
CA THR A 165 14.02 13.16 23.50
C THR A 165 14.28 12.43 22.20
N VAL A 166 13.42 11.48 21.87
CA VAL A 166 13.36 10.84 20.56
C VAL A 166 12.97 11.95 19.59
N VAL A 167 13.97 12.65 19.06
CA VAL A 167 13.80 13.55 17.93
C VAL A 167 13.41 12.64 16.77
N ALA A 168 12.10 12.53 16.54
CA ALA A 168 11.59 11.91 15.34
C ALA A 168 12.31 12.55 14.15
N PRO A 169 12.94 11.76 13.25
CA PRO A 169 13.57 12.32 12.06
C PRO A 169 12.51 13.15 11.32
N PRO A 170 12.88 14.32 10.76
CA PRO A 170 11.94 15.12 10.00
C PRO A 170 11.32 14.24 8.92
N ALA A 171 9.99 14.16 8.91
CA ALA A 171 9.26 13.45 7.87
C ALA A 171 9.71 14.03 6.52
N VAL A 172 10.39 13.21 5.72
CA VAL A 172 10.74 13.57 4.34
C VAL A 172 9.41 13.72 3.62
N VAL A 173 9.02 14.96 3.35
CA VAL A 173 7.78 15.25 2.62
C VAL A 173 8.04 14.85 1.17
N GLU A 174 7.46 13.74 0.77
CA GLU A 174 7.49 13.27 -0.61
C GLU A 174 6.84 14.33 -1.53
N PRO A 175 7.44 14.67 -2.67
CA PRO A 175 6.86 15.67 -3.55
C PRO A 175 5.56 15.15 -4.19
N PRO A 176 4.59 16.03 -4.49
CA PRO A 176 3.39 15.62 -5.22
C PRO A 176 3.74 15.21 -6.66
N ALA A 177 2.99 14.26 -7.22
CA ALA A 177 3.13 13.88 -8.62
C ALA A 177 2.89 15.06 -9.56
N ARG A 178 3.66 15.13 -10.65
CA ARG A 178 3.48 16.19 -11.66
C ARG A 178 2.11 16.05 -12.33
N PRO A 179 1.41 17.17 -12.59
CA PRO A 179 0.18 17.14 -13.36
C PRO A 179 0.47 16.79 -14.83
N GLY A 180 -0.46 16.07 -15.46
CA GLY A 180 -0.39 15.75 -16.89
C GLY A 180 0.45 14.51 -17.23
N LEU A 181 0.73 13.64 -16.26
CA LEU A 181 1.26 12.29 -16.52
C LEU A 181 0.15 11.46 -17.19
N GLU A 182 0.46 10.92 -18.37
CA GLU A 182 -0.45 10.09 -19.16
C GLU A 182 0.03 8.64 -19.19
N PRO A 183 -0.90 7.65 -19.18
CA PRO A 183 -0.52 6.25 -19.23
C PRO A 183 0.17 5.91 -20.55
N ALA A 184 1.10 4.96 -20.52
CA ALA A 184 1.70 4.46 -21.74
C ALA A 184 0.64 3.74 -22.60
N ALA A 185 0.73 3.95 -23.91
CA ALA A 185 -0.14 3.26 -24.86
C ALA A 185 0.26 1.78 -24.96
N TYR A 186 -0.74 0.90 -24.85
CA TYR A 186 -0.54 -0.52 -25.08
C TYR A 186 -0.59 -0.85 -26.57
N THR A 187 0.32 -1.72 -26.99
CA THR A 187 0.37 -2.27 -28.34
C THR A 187 0.43 -3.79 -28.26
N TRP A 188 -0.33 -4.48 -29.10
CA TRP A 188 -0.23 -5.94 -29.19
C TRP A 188 0.98 -6.31 -30.05
N ASP A 189 1.86 -7.13 -29.49
CA ASP A 189 2.97 -7.74 -30.19
C ASP A 189 2.56 -9.14 -30.64
N SER A 190 2.22 -9.27 -31.92
CA SER A 190 1.82 -10.53 -32.53
C SER A 190 2.93 -11.56 -32.63
N GLU A 191 4.20 -11.15 -32.63
CA GLU A 191 5.33 -12.08 -32.76
C GLU A 191 5.56 -12.85 -31.46
N ASN A 192 5.35 -12.18 -30.32
CA ASN A 192 5.57 -12.76 -28.99
C ASN A 192 4.26 -13.00 -28.22
N GLU A 193 3.11 -12.84 -28.87
CA GLU A 193 1.75 -13.00 -28.33
C GLU A 193 1.55 -12.29 -26.97
N ARG A 194 2.02 -11.04 -26.90
CA ARG A 194 2.05 -10.27 -25.65
C ARG A 194 1.61 -8.84 -25.83
N LEU A 195 1.09 -8.25 -24.76
CA LEU A 195 0.78 -6.82 -24.75
C LEU A 195 2.02 -6.05 -24.32
N ARG A 196 2.40 -4.98 -25.01
CA ARG A 196 3.57 -4.15 -24.67
C ARG A 196 3.15 -2.73 -24.34
N ALA A 197 3.72 -2.17 -23.28
CA ALA A 197 3.68 -0.74 -22.99
C ALA A 197 5.08 -0.24 -22.67
N GLU A 198 5.38 0.99 -23.09
CA GLU A 198 6.67 1.61 -22.87
C GLU A 198 6.47 3.01 -22.26
N ILE A 199 6.89 3.18 -21.02
CA ILE A 199 6.96 4.46 -20.31
C ILE A 199 8.34 5.04 -20.59
N VAL A 200 8.41 6.25 -21.14
CA VAL A 200 9.67 6.98 -21.35
C VAL A 200 9.61 8.26 -20.56
N TYR A 201 10.55 8.44 -19.62
CA TYR A 201 10.53 9.55 -18.68
C TYR A 201 11.89 10.26 -18.60
N LEU A 202 11.90 11.55 -18.94
CA LEU A 202 13.12 12.36 -19.01
C LEU A 202 13.60 12.85 -17.64
N GLY A 203 12.68 13.14 -16.72
CA GLY A 203 13.01 13.74 -15.43
C GLY A 203 13.80 15.06 -15.51
N ALA A 204 14.03 15.67 -14.34
CA ALA A 204 15.02 16.73 -14.20
C ALA A 204 16.27 16.12 -13.57
N ALA A 205 17.45 16.60 -13.95
CA ALA A 205 18.71 16.13 -13.35
C ALA A 205 18.70 16.36 -11.82
N ASP A 206 19.27 15.42 -11.08
CA ASP A 206 19.34 15.44 -9.61
C ASP A 206 17.98 15.52 -8.90
N SER A 207 16.90 15.13 -9.57
CA SER A 207 15.51 15.22 -9.06
C SER A 207 14.95 13.85 -8.65
N ASP A 208 15.78 13.01 -8.01
CA ASP A 208 15.47 11.61 -7.69
C ASP A 208 14.10 11.42 -7.02
N ALA A 209 13.80 12.17 -5.95
CA ALA A 209 12.51 12.05 -5.26
C ALA A 209 11.30 12.38 -6.15
N GLN A 210 11.43 13.34 -7.07
CA GLN A 210 10.34 13.65 -8.01
C GLN A 210 10.26 12.61 -9.12
N THR A 211 11.41 12.15 -9.63
CA THR A 211 11.47 11.07 -10.63
C THR A 211 10.81 9.81 -10.09
N GLN A 212 11.13 9.41 -8.86
CA GLN A 212 10.53 8.28 -8.18
C GLN A 212 9.00 8.41 -8.16
N VAL A 213 8.47 9.53 -7.68
CA VAL A 213 7.02 9.75 -7.59
C VAL A 213 6.36 9.69 -8.96
N ASP A 214 6.91 10.42 -9.94
CA ASP A 214 6.30 10.52 -11.26
C ASP A 214 6.33 9.20 -12.02
N VAL A 215 7.45 8.47 -11.96
CA VAL A 215 7.58 7.17 -12.61
C VAL A 215 6.67 6.15 -11.93
N ARG A 216 6.60 6.14 -10.59
CA ARG A 216 5.63 5.32 -9.85
C ARG A 216 4.21 5.62 -10.30
N THR A 217 3.82 6.90 -10.32
CA THR A 217 2.48 7.30 -10.78
C THR A 217 2.23 6.89 -12.23
N LEU A 218 3.23 7.02 -13.12
CA LEU A 218 3.12 6.57 -14.52
C LEU A 218 2.90 5.06 -14.61
N VAL A 219 3.61 4.26 -13.83
CA VAL A 219 3.42 2.80 -13.75
C VAL A 219 2.01 2.49 -13.26
N GLU A 220 1.55 3.14 -12.18
CA GLU A 220 0.21 2.95 -11.61
C GLU A 220 -0.90 3.22 -12.64
N ILE A 221 -0.88 4.40 -13.28
CA ILE A 221 -1.92 4.75 -14.26
C ILE A 221 -1.85 3.86 -15.51
N THR A 222 -0.65 3.40 -15.89
CA THR A 222 -0.43 2.49 -17.02
C THR A 222 -0.97 1.10 -16.70
N ILE A 223 -0.75 0.57 -15.50
CA ILE A 223 -1.33 -0.71 -15.06
C ILE A 223 -2.86 -0.59 -14.99
N ALA A 224 -3.39 0.49 -14.40
CA ALA A 224 -4.83 0.72 -14.36
C ALA A 224 -5.46 0.77 -15.77
N ALA A 225 -4.72 1.27 -16.76
CA ALA A 225 -5.17 1.32 -18.15
C ALA A 225 -5.30 -0.07 -18.81
N LEU A 226 -4.72 -1.15 -18.26
CA LEU A 226 -4.93 -2.53 -18.75
C LEU A 226 -6.40 -2.93 -18.74
N ALA A 227 -7.14 -2.49 -17.72
CA ALA A 227 -8.56 -2.78 -17.59
C ALA A 227 -9.43 -1.97 -18.56
N SER A 228 -8.87 -0.95 -19.23
CA SER A 228 -9.63 -0.04 -20.08
C SER A 228 -10.17 -0.75 -21.34
N PRO A 229 -11.35 -0.36 -21.85
CA PRO A 229 -11.88 -0.87 -23.11
C PRO A 229 -10.95 -0.63 -24.30
N ALA A 230 -10.22 0.49 -24.30
CA ALA A 230 -9.29 0.85 -25.37
C ALA A 230 -8.12 -0.14 -25.44
N THR A 231 -7.54 -0.51 -24.29
CA THR A 231 -6.47 -1.52 -24.22
C THR A 231 -6.99 -2.90 -24.59
N ARG A 232 -8.17 -3.28 -24.10
CA ARG A 232 -8.78 -4.59 -24.43
C ARG A 232 -9.06 -4.75 -25.93
N ALA A 233 -9.38 -3.66 -26.62
CA ALA A 233 -9.61 -3.68 -28.07
C ALA A 233 -8.33 -3.95 -28.88
N GLN A 234 -7.14 -3.77 -28.28
CA GLN A 234 -5.86 -4.11 -28.93
C GLN A 234 -5.55 -5.61 -28.88
N ILE A 235 -6.17 -6.35 -27.97
CA ILE A 235 -5.88 -7.78 -27.76
C ILE A 235 -6.71 -8.60 -28.77
N PRO A 236 -6.09 -9.44 -29.60
CA PRO A 236 -6.80 -10.32 -30.52
C PRO A 236 -7.72 -11.30 -29.78
N ALA A 237 -8.82 -11.70 -30.42
CA ALA A 237 -9.78 -12.63 -29.82
C ALA A 237 -9.18 -14.02 -29.57
N GLU A 238 -8.16 -14.40 -30.35
CA GLU A 238 -7.44 -15.66 -30.25
C GLU A 238 -6.35 -15.64 -29.17
N ALA A 239 -6.06 -14.49 -28.55
CA ALA A 239 -5.02 -14.37 -27.54
C ALA A 239 -5.35 -15.21 -26.29
N PRO A 240 -4.33 -15.82 -25.65
CA PRO A 240 -4.55 -16.56 -24.40
C PRO A 240 -5.10 -15.63 -23.31
N ALA A 241 -5.97 -16.18 -22.45
CA ALA A 241 -6.61 -15.43 -21.36
C ALA A 241 -5.59 -14.85 -20.36
N SER A 242 -4.43 -15.51 -20.20
CA SER A 242 -3.29 -15.07 -19.40
C SER A 242 -2.09 -14.71 -20.30
N HIS A 243 -2.34 -13.89 -21.33
CA HIS A 243 -1.24 -13.37 -22.15
C HIS A 243 -0.29 -12.52 -21.28
N PRO A 244 1.02 -12.58 -21.53
CA PRO A 244 1.97 -11.76 -20.82
C PRO A 244 1.83 -10.28 -21.22
N VAL A 245 2.18 -9.41 -20.28
CA VAL A 245 2.21 -7.96 -20.42
C VAL A 245 3.64 -7.52 -20.19
N TRP A 246 4.26 -6.91 -21.18
CA TRP A 246 5.63 -6.40 -21.08
C TRP A 246 5.57 -4.90 -20.83
N LEU A 247 5.94 -4.47 -19.63
CA LEU A 247 6.00 -3.07 -19.26
C LEU A 247 7.46 -2.63 -19.18
N THR A 248 7.88 -1.80 -20.13
CA THR A 248 9.23 -1.22 -20.14
C THR A 248 9.19 0.21 -19.61
N VAL A 249 10.05 0.50 -18.65
CA VAL A 249 10.25 1.85 -18.11
C VAL A 249 11.64 2.32 -18.49
N VAL A 250 11.71 3.33 -19.35
CA VAL A 250 12.96 3.97 -19.78
C VAL A 250 13.09 5.31 -19.07
N VAL A 251 14.15 5.47 -18.28
CA VAL A 251 14.38 6.69 -17.48
C VAL A 251 15.76 7.28 -17.77
N ASN A 252 15.83 8.60 -17.81
CA ASN A 252 17.09 9.34 -17.92
C ASN A 252 18.00 9.07 -16.71
N GLU A 253 19.21 8.59 -16.96
CA GLU A 253 20.22 8.29 -15.92
C GLU A 253 20.52 9.49 -15.00
N ASP A 254 20.52 10.73 -15.53
CA ASP A 254 20.79 11.94 -14.73
C ASP A 254 19.70 12.24 -13.69
N ALA A 255 18.52 11.64 -13.86
CA ALA A 255 17.35 11.86 -13.02
C ALA A 255 17.10 10.73 -12.01
N VAL A 256 17.89 9.65 -12.10
CA VAL A 256 17.77 8.45 -11.26
C VAL A 256 18.78 8.53 -10.13
N GLY A 257 18.29 8.37 -8.90
CA GLY A 257 19.13 8.18 -7.73
C GLY A 257 18.65 6.99 -6.88
N PRO A 258 19.16 6.85 -5.65
CA PRO A 258 18.92 5.68 -4.81
C PRO A 258 17.43 5.40 -4.51
N LEU A 259 16.58 6.43 -4.46
CA LEU A 259 15.16 6.24 -4.20
C LEU A 259 14.45 5.62 -5.40
N THR A 260 14.77 6.11 -6.59
CA THR A 260 14.24 5.58 -7.84
C THR A 260 14.75 4.17 -8.10
N GLU A 261 16.04 3.90 -7.88
CA GLU A 261 16.62 2.55 -8.01
C GLU A 261 15.93 1.54 -7.08
N LYS A 262 15.75 1.89 -5.80
CA LYS A 262 15.05 1.03 -4.84
C LYS A 262 13.60 0.77 -5.27
N MET A 263 12.92 1.77 -5.84
CA MET A 263 11.56 1.59 -6.36
C MET A 263 11.54 0.63 -7.56
N PHE A 264 12.57 0.64 -8.41
CA PHE A 264 12.70 -0.33 -9.49
C PHE A 264 12.92 -1.75 -8.99
N GLU A 265 13.83 -1.95 -8.03
CA GLU A 265 14.05 -3.26 -7.40
C GLU A 265 12.77 -3.79 -6.75
N ASN A 266 12.08 -2.94 -5.97
CA ASN A 266 10.80 -3.29 -5.37
C ASN A 266 9.74 -3.64 -6.43
N GLY A 267 9.72 -2.92 -7.56
CA GLY A 267 8.82 -3.18 -8.67
C GLY A 267 9.09 -4.52 -9.35
N GLU A 268 10.36 -4.85 -9.63
CA GLU A 268 10.75 -6.14 -10.19
C GLU A 268 10.35 -7.30 -9.26
N ASP A 269 10.61 -7.16 -7.95
CA ASP A 269 10.19 -8.13 -6.94
C ASP A 269 8.66 -8.27 -6.86
N GLN A 270 7.93 -7.15 -6.99
CA GLN A 270 6.46 -7.12 -6.94
C GLN A 270 5.82 -7.86 -8.12
N PHE A 271 6.42 -7.77 -9.31
CA PHE A 271 5.91 -8.42 -10.52
C PHE A 271 6.53 -9.79 -10.81
N GLU A 272 7.46 -10.27 -9.98
CA GLU A 272 8.06 -11.59 -10.14
C GLU A 272 6.98 -12.70 -10.09
N GLY A 273 6.96 -13.56 -11.12
CA GLY A 273 6.02 -14.67 -11.22
C GLY A 273 4.63 -14.30 -11.74
N THR A 274 4.41 -13.02 -12.06
CA THR A 274 3.15 -12.53 -12.63
C THR A 274 3.16 -12.60 -14.16
N ARG A 275 2.02 -12.30 -14.78
CA ARG A 275 1.99 -12.09 -16.24
C ARG A 275 2.66 -10.79 -16.67
N VAL A 276 2.96 -9.87 -15.76
CA VAL A 276 3.62 -8.61 -16.06
C VAL A 276 5.13 -8.82 -15.98
N ASP A 277 5.81 -8.65 -17.09
CA ASP A 277 7.27 -8.57 -17.18
C ASP A 277 7.66 -7.09 -17.08
N PHE A 278 8.18 -6.71 -15.91
CA PHE A 278 8.57 -5.34 -15.60
C PHE A 278 10.07 -5.17 -15.88
N VAL A 279 10.39 -4.36 -16.88
CA VAL A 279 11.78 -4.13 -17.33
C VAL A 279 12.11 -2.67 -17.20
N VAL A 280 13.17 -2.38 -16.46
CA VAL A 280 13.68 -1.02 -16.33
C VAL A 280 14.96 -0.83 -17.13
N VAL A 281 15.05 0.28 -17.85
CA VAL A 281 16.23 0.68 -18.61
C VAL A 281 16.59 2.12 -18.23
N THR A 282 17.80 2.33 -17.75
CA THR A 282 18.37 3.66 -17.59
C THR A 282 19.19 4.01 -18.81
N GLU A 283 18.90 5.16 -19.41
CA GLU A 283 19.53 5.61 -20.65
C GLU A 283 20.06 7.04 -20.51
N PRO A 284 21.12 7.42 -21.26
CA PRO A 284 21.58 8.79 -21.31
C PRO A 284 20.49 9.74 -21.78
N ARG A 285 20.51 10.97 -21.25
CA ARG A 285 19.52 12.01 -21.57
C ARG A 285 19.24 12.17 -23.07
N GLU A 286 20.28 12.15 -23.89
CA GLU A 286 20.16 12.32 -25.35
C GLU A 286 19.33 11.21 -26.01
N VAL A 287 19.47 9.97 -25.53
CA VAL A 287 18.71 8.81 -26.01
C VAL A 287 17.24 8.97 -25.63
N VAL A 288 16.96 9.31 -24.36
CA VAL A 288 15.60 9.50 -23.85
C VAL A 288 14.88 10.64 -24.59
N VAL A 289 15.57 11.75 -24.87
CA VAL A 289 15.03 12.85 -25.70
C VAL A 289 14.73 12.37 -27.12
N GLY A 290 15.62 11.58 -27.71
CA GLY A 290 15.40 10.98 -29.03
C GLY A 290 14.16 10.09 -29.08
N MET A 291 13.95 9.26 -28.05
CA MET A 291 12.78 8.38 -27.93
C MET A 291 11.49 9.17 -27.76
N LEU A 292 11.50 10.24 -26.95
CA LEU A 292 10.34 11.12 -26.78
C LEU A 292 9.98 11.87 -28.06
N ALA A 293 10.95 12.24 -28.89
CA ALA A 293 10.71 12.93 -30.16
C ALA A 293 10.18 12.01 -31.28
N GLY A 294 10.36 10.69 -31.14
CA GLY A 294 9.91 9.69 -32.11
C GLY A 294 8.49 9.16 -31.86
N ARG A 295 7.81 9.63 -30.82
CA ARG A 295 6.43 9.28 -30.43
C ARG A 295 5.44 10.32 -30.93
#